data_AF-A0A1G6UP40-F1
#
_entry.id   AF-A0A1G6UP40-F1
#
_cell.length_a   1.000
_cell.length_b   1.000
_cell.length_c   1.000
_cell.angle_alpha   90.00
_cell.angle_beta   90.00
_cell.angle_gamma   90.00
#
_symmetry.space_group_name_H-M   'P 1'
#
loop_
_entity.id
_entity.type
_entity.pdbx_description
1 polymer ?
#
loop_
_entity_poly.entity_id
_entity_poly.type
_entity_poly.pdbx_seq_one_letter_code
_entity_poly.pdbx_strand_id
1 'polypeptide(L)'
;MLNKAIIRNKDGKGYSKNVNDKAFINKGSNNTYYCVTDSSFMKSEEEKLRQRQLMKEFQRKEKETFISGLPMEITGFLNLFDVLNEKLGIEECDHTLRFTEQFLSIHQLPLQEVVLWLNEYGGYCDCEVLFNIEEKFENL
;
A
#
# COMPACT_ATOMS: atom_id res chain seq x y z
N MET A 1 16.78 -1.73 -5.77
CA MET A 1 17.29 -3.08 -5.46
C MET A 1 18.82 -3.05 -5.56
N LEU A 2 19.53 -3.33 -4.47
CA LEU A 2 20.99 -3.33 -4.41
C LEU A 2 21.47 -4.77 -4.52
N ASN A 3 21.92 -5.18 -5.71
CA ASN A 3 22.50 -6.51 -5.91
C ASN A 3 23.78 -6.59 -5.08
N LYS A 4 23.86 -7.44 -4.06
CA LYS A 4 25.09 -7.67 -3.29
C LYS A 4 25.70 -9.00 -3.68
N ALA A 5 26.97 -9.01 -4.08
CA ALA A 5 27.75 -10.22 -4.28
C ALA A 5 28.54 -10.53 -3.00
N ILE A 6 28.61 -11.80 -2.64
CA ILE A 6 29.49 -12.28 -1.57
C ILE A 6 30.79 -12.72 -2.23
N ILE A 7 31.87 -11.99 -1.97
CA ILE A 7 33.21 -12.34 -2.47
C ILE A 7 33.91 -13.10 -1.36
N ARG A 8 34.40 -14.31 -1.67
CA ARG A 8 35.18 -15.14 -0.75
C ARG A 8 36.62 -15.25 -1.22
N ASN A 9 37.55 -15.11 -0.28
CA ASN A 9 38.96 -15.41 -0.54
C ASN A 9 39.23 -16.92 -0.45
N LYS A 10 40.41 -17.36 -0.89
CA LYS A 10 40.85 -18.78 -0.86
C LYS A 10 40.77 -19.42 0.54
N ASP A 11 40.78 -18.60 1.58
CA ASP A 11 40.72 -19.02 2.99
C ASP A 11 39.28 -19.06 3.56
N GLY A 12 38.26 -18.95 2.69
CA GLY A 12 36.84 -19.08 3.06
C GLY A 12 36.21 -17.87 3.77
N LYS A 13 37.01 -16.86 4.16
CA LYS A 13 36.48 -15.59 4.71
C LYS A 13 35.86 -14.76 3.58
N GLY A 14 34.58 -14.42 3.72
CA GLY A 14 33.82 -13.66 2.74
C GLY A 14 33.35 -12.32 3.26
N TYR A 15 33.19 -11.35 2.36
CA TYR A 15 32.53 -10.08 2.64
C TYR A 15 31.49 -9.77 1.56
N SER A 16 30.45 -9.03 1.95
CA SER A 16 29.34 -8.64 1.07
C SER A 16 29.60 -7.25 0.49
N LYS A 17 29.54 -7.10 -0.84
CA LYS A 17 29.67 -5.80 -1.50
C LYS A 17 28.58 -5.58 -2.54
N ASN A 18 28.15 -4.33 -2.66
CA ASN A 18 27.14 -3.90 -3.63
C ASN A 18 27.71 -3.92 -5.06
N VAL A 19 26.96 -4.47 -6.01
CA VAL A 19 27.41 -4.84 -7.38
C VAL A 19 26.96 -3.80 -8.41
N ASN A 20 26.50 -2.64 -7.98
CA ASN A 20 26.08 -1.58 -8.91
C ASN A 20 27.26 -0.78 -9.52
N ASP A 21 28.50 -1.06 -9.12
CA ASP A 21 29.69 -0.45 -9.72
C ASP A 21 30.16 -1.25 -10.94
N LYS A 22 29.77 -0.77 -12.13
CA LYS A 22 30.26 -1.25 -13.44
C LYS A 22 31.75 -0.94 -13.61
N ALA A 23 32.65 -1.73 -13.02
CA ALA A 23 34.05 -1.80 -13.48
C ALA A 23 34.82 -2.89 -12.75
N PHE A 24 34.88 -4.10 -13.30
CA PHE A 24 36.05 -4.96 -13.09
C PHE A 24 36.40 -5.65 -14.40
N ILE A 25 37.06 -4.88 -15.28
CA ILE A 25 37.89 -5.45 -16.35
C ILE A 25 39.23 -5.81 -15.72
N ASN A 26 39.59 -7.08 -15.92
CA ASN A 26 40.72 -7.81 -15.38
C ASN A 26 42.08 -7.15 -15.71
N LYS A 27 42.93 -6.97 -14.70
CA LYS A 27 44.39 -7.02 -14.89
C LYS A 27 45.04 -7.75 -13.71
N GLY A 28 45.54 -8.95 -13.98
CA GLY A 28 46.64 -9.56 -13.20
C GLY A 28 46.32 -10.85 -12.46
N SER A 29 46.74 -11.96 -13.07
CA SER A 29 47.05 -13.28 -12.49
C SER A 29 45.96 -14.06 -11.72
N ASN A 30 45.42 -15.06 -12.42
CA ASN A 30 44.99 -16.37 -11.90
C ASN A 30 43.98 -16.41 -10.75
N ASN A 31 42.86 -15.71 -10.86
CA ASN A 31 41.68 -16.06 -10.07
C ASN A 31 40.43 -16.03 -10.94
N THR A 32 40.01 -17.21 -11.40
CA THR A 32 38.73 -17.43 -12.07
C THR A 32 37.64 -17.30 -11.01
N TYR A 33 36.93 -16.17 -11.00
CA TYR A 33 35.76 -16.01 -10.17
C TYR A 33 34.56 -16.59 -10.92
N TYR A 34 34.05 -17.73 -10.45
CA TYR A 34 32.77 -18.25 -10.89
C TYR A 34 31.67 -17.55 -10.08
N CYS A 35 30.71 -16.93 -10.78
CA CYS A 35 29.45 -16.55 -10.16
C CYS A 35 28.73 -17.84 -9.77
N VAL A 36 28.77 -18.19 -8.47
CA VAL A 36 27.85 -19.18 -7.93
C VAL A 36 26.51 -18.48 -7.82
N THR A 37 25.75 -18.43 -8.92
CA THR A 37 24.32 -18.21 -8.81
C THR A 37 23.78 -19.50 -8.24
N ASP A 38 23.67 -19.57 -6.91
CA ASP A 38 23.03 -20.66 -6.21
C ASP A 38 21.57 -20.71 -6.71
N SER A 39 21.32 -21.53 -7.72
CA SER A 39 20.00 -21.77 -8.33
C SER A 39 19.00 -22.34 -7.31
N SER A 40 19.50 -22.74 -6.14
CA SER A 40 18.80 -23.24 -4.97
C SER A 40 17.99 -22.17 -4.21
N PHE A 41 18.17 -20.88 -4.51
CA PHE A 41 17.49 -19.78 -3.80
C PHE A 41 16.31 -19.15 -4.57
N MET A 42 16.08 -19.52 -5.83
CA MET A 42 14.95 -19.00 -6.61
C MET A 42 13.74 -19.93 -6.46
N LYS A 43 12.64 -19.39 -5.91
CA LYS A 43 11.33 -20.09 -5.86
C LYS A 43 10.96 -20.61 -7.25
N SER A 44 10.38 -21.81 -7.30
CA SER A 44 9.88 -22.36 -8.57
C SER A 44 8.79 -21.46 -9.15
N GLU A 45 8.57 -21.53 -10.46
CA GLU A 45 7.48 -20.79 -11.09
C GLU A 45 6.11 -21.18 -10.51
N GLU A 46 5.94 -22.45 -10.12
CA GLU A 46 4.74 -22.93 -9.43
C GLU A 46 4.57 -22.30 -8.05
N GLU A 47 5.65 -22.20 -7.26
CA GLU A 47 5.60 -21.57 -5.95
C GLU A 47 5.32 -20.06 -6.04
N LYS A 48 5.93 -19.38 -7.03
CA LYS A 48 5.63 -17.97 -7.34
C LYS A 48 4.18 -17.79 -7.74
N LEU A 49 3.63 -18.68 -8.58
CA LEU A 49 2.23 -18.64 -9.00
C LEU A 49 1.30 -18.84 -7.81
N ARG A 50 1.56 -19.84 -6.96
CA ARG A 50 0.79 -20.11 -5.74
C ARG A 50 0.78 -18.92 -4.80
N GLN A 51 1.93 -18.28 -4.58
CA GLN A 51 2.02 -17.08 -3.74
C GLN A 51 1.21 -15.92 -4.31
N ARG A 52 1.31 -15.68 -5.62
CA ARG A 52 0.49 -14.64 -6.28
C ARG A 52 -1.01 -14.92 -6.15
N GLN A 53 -1.44 -16.18 -6.29
CA GLN A 53 -2.84 -16.57 -6.13
C GLN A 53 -3.33 -16.35 -4.70
N LEU A 54 -2.55 -16.75 -3.70
CA LEU A 54 -2.89 -16.53 -2.29
C LEU A 54 -3.00 -15.03 -1.96
N MET A 55 -2.08 -14.20 -2.44
CA MET A 55 -2.14 -12.74 -2.23
C MET A 55 -3.37 -12.11 -2.89
N LYS A 56 -3.72 -12.52 -4.13
CA LYS A 56 -4.93 -12.04 -4.81
C LYS A 56 -6.20 -12.42 -4.06
N GLU A 57 -6.28 -13.66 -3.59
CA GLU A 57 -7.43 -14.17 -2.84
C GLU A 57 -7.59 -13.45 -1.49
N PHE A 58 -6.47 -13.15 -0.83
CA PHE A 58 -6.46 -12.36 0.40
C PHE A 58 -6.99 -10.94 0.16
N GLN A 59 -6.45 -10.22 -0.85
CA GLN A 59 -6.90 -8.88 -1.22
C GLN A 59 -8.39 -8.85 -1.60
N ARG A 60 -8.87 -9.86 -2.33
CA ARG A 60 -10.29 -9.99 -2.69
C ARG A 60 -11.17 -10.08 -1.44
N LYS A 61 -10.80 -10.91 -0.47
CA LYS A 61 -11.55 -11.07 0.78
C LYS A 61 -11.54 -9.80 1.63
N GLU A 62 -10.42 -9.12 1.71
CA GLU A 62 -10.34 -7.82 2.41
C GLU A 62 -11.27 -6.80 1.77
N LYS A 63 -11.23 -6.69 0.43
CA LYS A 63 -12.13 -5.80 -0.33
C LYS A 63 -13.61 -6.14 -0.13
N GLU A 64 -13.98 -7.42 -0.19
CA GLU A 64 -15.35 -7.87 0.05
C GLU A 64 -15.82 -7.55 1.48
N THR A 65 -14.95 -7.74 2.46
CA THR A 65 -15.24 -7.42 3.86
C THR A 65 -15.42 -5.91 4.04
N PHE A 66 -14.57 -5.10 3.40
CA PHE A 66 -14.67 -3.65 3.43
C PHE A 66 -15.98 -3.16 2.80
N ILE A 67 -16.29 -3.60 1.56
CA ILE A 67 -17.50 -3.20 0.84
C ILE A 67 -18.76 -3.63 1.60
N SER A 68 -18.79 -4.86 2.13
CA SER A 68 -19.96 -5.35 2.88
C SER A 68 -20.14 -4.67 4.24
N GLY A 69 -19.11 -4.00 4.76
CA GLY A 69 -19.16 -3.22 5.99
C GLY A 69 -19.53 -1.75 5.79
N LEU A 70 -19.80 -1.28 4.58
CA LEU A 70 -20.10 0.13 4.33
C LEU A 70 -21.48 0.53 4.91
N PRO A 71 -21.57 1.64 5.66
CA PRO A 71 -22.82 2.14 6.23
C PRO A 71 -23.71 2.88 5.23
N MET A 72 -23.18 3.19 4.04
CA MET A 72 -23.91 3.78 2.92
C MET A 72 -23.28 3.34 1.60
N GLU A 73 -24.01 3.53 0.50
CA GLU A 73 -23.56 3.17 -0.85
C GLU A 73 -22.23 3.87 -1.21
N ILE A 74 -21.41 3.20 -2.02
CA ILE A 74 -20.12 3.73 -2.50
C ILE A 74 -20.29 5.11 -3.15
N THR A 75 -21.34 5.29 -3.97
CA THR A 75 -21.64 6.57 -4.62
C THR A 75 -21.94 7.69 -3.61
N GLY A 76 -22.49 7.36 -2.45
CA GLY A 76 -22.68 8.30 -1.35
C GLY A 76 -21.36 8.80 -0.78
N PHE A 77 -20.37 7.91 -0.61
CA PHE A 77 -19.01 8.27 -0.19
C PHE A 77 -18.29 9.13 -1.22
N LEU A 78 -18.34 8.76 -2.50
CA LEU A 78 -17.71 9.55 -3.56
C LEU A 78 -18.26 10.98 -3.63
N ASN A 79 -19.59 11.13 -3.54
CA ASN A 79 -20.23 12.45 -3.49
C ASN A 79 -19.84 13.23 -2.22
N LEU A 80 -19.69 12.56 -1.08
CA LEU A 80 -19.21 13.18 0.15
C LEU A 80 -17.78 13.72 -0.06
N PHE A 81 -16.87 12.92 -0.62
CA PHE A 81 -15.49 13.34 -0.87
C PHE A 81 -15.41 14.55 -1.80
N ASP A 82 -16.21 14.58 -2.86
CA ASP A 82 -16.30 15.73 -3.77
C ASP A 82 -16.72 17.01 -3.01
N VAL A 83 -17.74 16.91 -2.16
CA VAL A 83 -18.22 18.05 -1.34
C VAL A 83 -17.15 18.50 -0.35
N LEU A 84 -16.48 17.57 0.34
CA LEU A 84 -15.42 17.90 1.29
C LEU A 84 -14.23 18.57 0.60
N ASN A 85 -13.79 18.06 -0.56
CA ASN A 85 -12.74 18.68 -1.36
C ASN A 85 -13.10 20.11 -1.77
N GLU A 86 -14.35 20.36 -2.19
CA GLU A 86 -14.82 21.71 -2.53
C GLU A 86 -14.79 22.65 -1.31
N LYS A 87 -15.37 22.21 -0.19
CA LYS A 87 -15.47 23.04 1.03
C LYS A 87 -14.12 23.34 1.65
N LEU A 88 -13.26 22.33 1.77
CA LEU A 88 -11.92 22.49 2.34
C LEU A 88 -10.92 23.18 1.39
N GLY A 89 -11.28 23.33 0.10
CA GLY A 89 -10.57 24.21 -0.83
C GLY A 89 -10.84 25.70 -0.60
N ILE A 90 -11.88 26.03 0.16
CA ILE A 90 -12.33 27.41 0.44
C ILE A 90 -12.10 27.78 1.91
N GLU A 91 -12.40 26.86 2.82
CA GLU A 91 -12.31 27.04 4.27
C GLU A 91 -11.28 26.09 4.87
N GLU A 92 -10.52 26.56 5.87
CA GLU A 92 -9.65 25.67 6.64
C GLU A 92 -10.48 24.66 7.46
N CYS A 93 -9.94 23.46 7.67
CA CYS A 93 -10.61 22.46 8.49
C CYS A 93 -10.65 22.92 9.96
N ASP A 94 -11.83 22.89 10.57
CA ASP A 94 -12.06 23.25 11.97
C ASP A 94 -11.92 22.04 12.94
N HIS A 95 -11.38 20.93 12.44
CA HIS A 95 -11.24 19.65 13.16
C HIS A 95 -12.56 19.05 13.66
N THR A 96 -13.66 19.34 12.97
CA THR A 96 -14.96 18.69 13.19
C THR A 96 -15.43 17.95 11.95
N LEU A 97 -16.55 17.22 12.06
CA LEU A 97 -17.26 16.59 10.95
C LEU A 97 -18.38 17.49 10.39
N ARG A 98 -18.29 18.81 10.57
CA ARG A 98 -19.37 19.76 10.25
C ARG A 98 -19.94 19.57 8.84
N PHE A 99 -19.08 19.47 7.82
CA PHE A 99 -19.54 19.32 6.44
C PHE A 99 -20.06 17.92 6.16
N THR A 100 -19.41 16.90 6.73
CA THR A 100 -19.88 15.51 6.66
C THR A 100 -21.27 15.35 7.25
N GLU A 101 -21.51 15.80 8.49
CA GLU A 101 -22.80 15.71 9.16
C GLU A 101 -23.88 16.49 8.40
N GLN A 102 -23.53 17.67 7.87
CA GLN A 102 -24.43 18.47 7.03
C GLN A 102 -24.82 17.73 5.74
N PHE A 103 -23.85 17.14 5.03
CA PHE A 103 -24.09 16.36 3.83
C PHE A 103 -25.03 15.19 4.13
N LEU A 104 -24.71 14.39 5.14
CA LEU A 104 -25.52 13.22 5.53
C LEU A 104 -26.95 13.62 5.89
N SER A 105 -27.13 14.73 6.62
CA SER A 105 -28.46 15.24 6.96
C SER A 105 -29.25 15.70 5.74
N ILE A 106 -28.64 16.42 4.80
CA ILE A 106 -29.31 16.92 3.58
C ILE A 106 -29.78 15.75 2.71
N HIS A 107 -28.95 14.72 2.61
CA HIS A 107 -29.23 13.53 1.79
C HIS A 107 -30.03 12.44 2.52
N GLN A 108 -30.46 12.68 3.76
CA GLN A 108 -31.21 11.73 4.59
C GLN A 108 -30.50 10.37 4.74
N LEU A 109 -29.18 10.43 4.87
CA LEU A 109 -28.29 9.28 5.06
C LEU A 109 -28.16 8.94 6.55
N PRO A 110 -27.78 7.70 6.90
CA PRO A 110 -27.71 7.23 8.29
C PRO A 110 -26.54 7.88 9.04
N LEU A 111 -26.80 9.05 9.62
CA LEU A 111 -25.79 9.91 10.23
C LEU A 111 -24.95 9.18 11.29
N GLN A 112 -25.60 8.51 12.23
CA GLN A 112 -24.92 7.90 13.38
C GLN A 112 -24.04 6.73 12.94
N GLU A 113 -24.57 5.87 12.07
CA GLU A 113 -23.88 4.70 11.53
C GLU A 113 -22.66 5.11 10.69
N VAL A 114 -22.82 6.13 9.84
CA VAL A 114 -21.71 6.64 9.03
C VAL A 114 -20.63 7.26 9.91
N VAL A 115 -20.99 8.11 10.88
CA VAL A 115 -20.01 8.75 11.78
C VAL A 115 -19.25 7.73 12.63
N LEU A 116 -19.95 6.72 13.18
CA LEU A 116 -19.29 5.65 13.93
C LEU A 116 -18.29 4.88 13.06
N TRP A 117 -18.71 4.52 11.85
CA TRP A 117 -17.84 3.84 10.90
C TRP A 117 -16.64 4.69 10.49
N LEU A 118 -16.83 5.99 10.21
CA LEU A 118 -15.72 6.90 9.89
C LEU A 118 -14.69 6.93 11.03
N ASN A 119 -15.13 7.03 12.28
CA ASN A 119 -14.24 7.02 13.45
C ASN A 119 -13.45 5.72 13.57
N GLU A 120 -14.06 4.56 13.30
CA GLU A 120 -13.37 3.26 13.31
C GLU A 120 -12.22 3.19 12.28
N TYR A 121 -12.37 3.91 11.16
CA TYR A 121 -11.37 4.03 10.10
C TYR A 121 -10.51 5.31 10.20
N GLY A 122 -10.62 6.05 11.30
CA GLY A 122 -9.77 7.20 11.61
C GLY A 122 -10.21 8.53 10.99
N GLY A 123 -11.46 8.68 10.58
CA GLY A 123 -12.04 9.94 10.09
C GLY A 123 -12.77 10.71 11.20
N TYR A 124 -12.04 11.48 12.02
CA TYR A 124 -12.64 12.27 13.12
C TYR A 124 -12.87 13.75 12.77
N CYS A 125 -12.24 14.27 11.72
CA CYS A 125 -12.56 15.55 11.05
C CYS A 125 -12.84 15.34 9.57
N ASP A 126 -13.49 16.32 8.93
CA ASP A 126 -13.68 16.37 7.47
C ASP A 126 -12.36 16.19 6.70
N CYS A 127 -11.25 16.71 7.23
CA CYS A 127 -9.92 16.52 6.67
C CYS A 127 -9.41 15.07 6.69
N GLU A 128 -9.64 14.36 7.78
CA GLU A 128 -9.24 12.97 7.97
C GLU A 128 -10.15 12.03 7.20
N VAL A 129 -11.42 12.41 6.97
CA VAL A 129 -12.28 11.68 6.03
C VAL A 129 -11.63 11.61 4.65
N LEU A 130 -11.14 12.73 4.12
CA LEU A 130 -10.39 12.71 2.86
C LEU A 130 -9.09 11.90 2.98
N PHE A 131 -8.24 12.17 3.98
CA PHE A 131 -6.92 11.53 4.02
C PHE A 131 -6.92 10.04 4.35
N ASN A 132 -7.81 9.57 5.23
CA ASN A 132 -7.79 8.20 5.73
C ASN A 132 -8.83 7.32 5.05
N ILE A 133 -9.98 7.89 4.68
CA ILE A 133 -11.13 7.12 4.18
C ILE A 133 -11.11 7.08 2.66
N GLU A 134 -10.93 8.22 1.97
CA GLU A 134 -10.88 8.26 0.50
C GLU A 134 -9.80 7.34 -0.07
N GLU A 135 -8.64 7.22 0.60
CA GLU A 135 -7.57 6.29 0.22
C GLU A 135 -8.05 4.82 0.15
N LYS A 136 -9.01 4.43 1.00
CA LYS A 136 -9.60 3.07 0.98
C LYS A 136 -10.45 2.83 -0.26
N PHE A 137 -10.94 3.89 -0.90
CA PHE A 137 -11.79 3.83 -2.08
C PHE A 137 -11.00 3.80 -3.40
N GLU A 138 -9.74 4.24 -3.43
CA GLU A 138 -8.91 4.28 -4.65
C GLU A 138 -8.71 2.90 -5.32
N ASN A 139 -8.78 1.83 -4.53
CA ASN A 139 -8.54 0.44 -4.97
C ASN A 139 -9.82 -0.43 -5.00
N LEU A 140 -10.99 0.22 -4.97
CA LEU A 140 -12.30 -0.45 -5.08
C LEU A 140 -12.68 -0.86 -6.50
#